data_AF-A0A2G8SBL5-F1
#
_entry.id   AF-A0A2G8SBL5-F1
#
_cell.length_a   1.000
_cell.length_b   1.000
_cell.length_c   1.000
_cell.angle_alpha   90.00
_cell.angle_beta   90.00
_cell.angle_gamma   90.00
#
_symmetry.space_group_name_H-M   'P 1'
#
loop_
_entity.id
_entity.type
_entity.pdbx_description
1 polymer ?
#
loop_
_entity_poly.entity_id
_entity_poly.type
_entity_poly.pdbx_seq_one_letter_code
_entity_poly.pdbx_strand_id
1 'polypeptide(L)'
;MNDGHPTITIDLVLDRLQTKEVLRAILHSILFHRLFGTVRSRTFEVLDVTMEEVPWEQWIINAEIRQPSERERQKFNSDLASTLTKSLQTMLMHASSERGRSAVPLITNAQSISPFPIKITVKVGGVEVA
;
A
#
# COMPACT_ATOMS: atom_id res chain seq x y z
N MET A 1 -3.94 14.20 -17.10
CA MET A 1 -3.42 13.61 -18.35
C MET A 1 -3.29 12.11 -18.09
N ASN A 2 -2.51 11.32 -18.84
CA ASN A 2 -2.18 9.94 -18.39
C ASN A 2 -1.05 10.03 -17.36
N ASP A 3 -1.43 10.33 -16.11
CA ASP A 3 -0.51 10.63 -15.00
C ASP A 3 0.00 9.32 -14.38
N GLY A 4 0.63 8.49 -15.23
CA GLY A 4 0.86 7.05 -15.06
C GLY A 4 1.93 6.67 -14.04
N HIS A 5 1.67 6.96 -12.77
CA HIS A 5 2.38 6.40 -11.63
C HIS A 5 2.18 4.87 -11.54
N PRO A 6 3.13 4.10 -10.97
CA PRO A 6 2.93 2.68 -10.71
C PRO A 6 1.70 2.45 -9.83
N THR A 7 0.76 1.66 -10.32
CA THR A 7 -0.32 1.09 -9.51
C THR A 7 -0.03 -0.39 -9.30
N ILE A 8 0.01 -0.82 -8.04
CA ILE A 8 0.26 -2.21 -7.65
C ILE A 8 -0.99 -2.73 -6.95
N THR A 9 -1.59 -3.79 -7.50
CA THR A 9 -2.80 -4.42 -6.96
C THR A 9 -2.44 -5.68 -6.18
N ILE A 10 -3.08 -5.87 -5.04
CA ILE A 10 -2.92 -7.04 -4.16
C ILE A 10 -4.31 -7.57 -3.83
N ASP A 11 -4.61 -8.78 -4.31
CA ASP A 11 -5.89 -9.44 -4.07
C ASP A 11 -5.77 -10.44 -2.90
N LEU A 12 -6.64 -10.32 -1.90
CA LEU A 12 -6.64 -11.11 -0.67
C LEU A 12 -8.04 -11.69 -0.40
N VAL A 13 -8.10 -12.96 -0.01
CA VAL A 13 -9.30 -13.58 0.58
C VAL A 13 -9.02 -13.82 2.06
N LEU A 14 -9.75 -13.15 2.94
CA LEU A 14 -9.44 -13.02 4.37
C LEU A 14 -10.48 -13.75 5.23
N ASP A 15 -10.03 -14.40 6.32
CA ASP A 15 -10.93 -14.77 7.42
C ASP A 15 -11.26 -13.50 8.20
N ARG A 16 -12.55 -13.26 8.47
CA ARG A 16 -13.04 -12.20 9.38
C ARG A 16 -12.23 -12.09 10.68
N LEU A 17 -11.78 -13.21 11.25
CA LEU A 17 -10.99 -13.21 12.50
C LEU A 17 -9.55 -12.69 12.32
N GLN A 18 -8.99 -12.80 11.11
CA GLN A 18 -7.59 -12.48 10.80
C GLN A 18 -7.44 -11.18 9.99
N THR A 19 -8.52 -10.67 9.38
CA THR A 19 -8.56 -9.47 8.53
C THR A 19 -7.72 -8.30 9.08
N LYS A 20 -7.88 -7.96 10.37
CA LYS A 20 -7.17 -6.84 11.00
C LYS A 20 -5.65 -7.01 10.95
N GLU A 21 -5.12 -8.16 11.37
CA GLU A 21 -3.67 -8.36 11.48
C GLU A 21 -3.03 -8.61 10.10
N VAL A 22 -3.75 -9.25 9.16
CA VAL A 22 -3.29 -9.41 7.78
C VAL A 22 -3.18 -8.05 7.08
N LEU A 23 -4.23 -7.21 7.12
CA LEU A 23 -4.20 -5.87 6.53
C LEU A 23 -3.15 -4.97 7.21
N ARG A 24 -2.98 -5.10 8.53
CA ARG A 24 -1.92 -4.39 9.27
C ARG A 24 -0.51 -4.79 8.80
N ALA A 25 -0.25 -6.08 8.62
CA ALA A 25 1.03 -6.57 8.11
C ALA A 25 1.31 -6.03 6.70
N ILE A 26 0.32 -6.09 5.81
CA ILE A 26 0.36 -5.56 4.45
C ILE A 26 0.70 -4.06 4.44
N LEU A 27 -0.04 -3.23 5.21
CA LEU A 27 0.20 -1.80 5.29
C LEU A 27 1.57 -1.46 5.91
N HIS A 28 1.95 -2.17 6.99
CA HIS A 28 3.25 -1.98 7.63
C HIS A 28 4.40 -2.29 6.65
N SER A 29 4.28 -3.35 5.86
CA SER A 29 5.28 -3.70 4.85
C SER A 29 5.36 -2.68 3.71
N ILE A 30 4.24 -2.14 3.22
CA ILE A 30 4.27 -1.06 2.22
C ILE A 30 5.00 0.16 2.79
N LEU A 31 4.59 0.64 3.97
CA LEU A 31 5.16 1.83 4.58
C LEU A 31 6.65 1.65 4.90
N PHE A 32 7.04 0.55 5.54
CA PHE A 32 8.42 0.27 5.92
C PHE A 32 9.39 0.34 4.71
N HIS A 33 9.01 -0.22 3.56
CA HIS A 33 9.85 -0.21 2.36
C HIS A 33 9.82 1.13 1.59
N ARG A 34 8.95 2.09 1.97
CA ARG A 34 8.84 3.42 1.33
C ARG A 34 9.33 4.59 2.18
N LEU A 35 9.65 4.39 3.46
CA LEU A 35 10.06 5.47 4.38
C LEU A 35 11.53 5.94 4.28
N PHE A 36 12.40 5.27 3.50
CA PHE A 36 13.87 5.46 3.55
C PHE A 36 14.54 5.86 2.20
N GLY A 37 14.33 7.10 1.71
CA GLY A 37 14.92 7.67 0.47
C GLY A 37 15.70 9.00 0.63
N THR A 38 16.03 9.73 -0.46
CA THR A 38 16.70 11.09 -0.50
C THR A 38 16.55 11.90 -1.83
N VAL A 39 16.13 13.20 -1.90
CA VAL A 39 16.45 14.28 -2.93
C VAL A 39 15.74 15.69 -2.74
N ARG A 40 14.61 15.99 -3.41
CA ARG A 40 13.88 17.30 -3.46
C ARG A 40 12.42 17.19 -3.95
N SER A 41 11.47 17.72 -3.18
CA SER A 41 10.01 17.71 -3.41
C SER A 41 9.54 18.49 -4.66
N ARG A 42 8.34 18.16 -5.16
CA ARG A 42 7.59 18.90 -6.18
C ARG A 42 6.29 19.41 -5.59
N THR A 43 6.07 20.71 -5.72
CA THR A 43 4.95 21.44 -5.12
C THR A 43 4.03 22.05 -6.17
N PHE A 44 2.81 22.38 -5.77
CA PHE A 44 1.88 23.23 -6.53
C PHE A 44 1.18 24.19 -5.57
N GLU A 45 0.75 25.35 -6.06
CA GLU A 45 0.23 26.44 -5.23
C GLU A 45 -1.30 26.50 -5.26
N VAL A 46 -1.92 26.60 -4.08
CA VAL A 46 -3.36 26.86 -3.90
C VAL A 46 -3.55 27.94 -2.85
N LEU A 47 -4.03 29.13 -3.24
CA LEU A 47 -4.27 30.26 -2.33
C LEU A 47 -3.02 30.63 -1.48
N ASP A 48 -1.86 30.72 -2.13
CA ASP A 48 -0.53 30.93 -1.51
C ASP A 48 -0.11 29.85 -0.50
N VAL A 49 -0.77 28.68 -0.53
CA VAL A 49 -0.37 27.47 0.19
C VAL A 49 0.26 26.48 -0.79
N THR A 50 1.56 26.24 -0.58
CA THR A 50 2.34 25.19 -1.22
C THR A 50 1.82 23.80 -0.80
N MET A 51 1.11 23.12 -1.70
CA MET A 51 0.59 21.76 -1.50
C MET A 51 1.48 20.70 -2.17
N GLU A 52 1.53 19.50 -1.57
CA GLU A 52 2.22 18.31 -2.08
C GLU A 52 1.19 17.22 -2.42
N GLU A 53 0.77 17.11 -3.69
CA GLU A 53 -0.32 16.21 -4.12
C GLU A 53 -0.09 15.66 -5.54
N VAL A 54 1.03 14.96 -5.73
CA VAL A 54 1.14 14.02 -6.85
C VAL A 54 1.46 12.64 -6.27
N PRO A 55 0.49 11.69 -6.24
CA PRO A 55 0.78 10.31 -5.87
C PRO A 55 1.71 9.73 -6.93
N TRP A 56 2.96 9.51 -6.53
CA TRP A 56 4.02 8.94 -7.36
C TRP A 56 3.97 7.41 -7.41
N GLU A 57 3.16 6.80 -6.55
CA GLU A 57 2.87 5.37 -6.48
C GLU A 57 1.49 5.18 -5.82
N GLN A 58 0.78 4.11 -6.21
CA GLN A 58 -0.51 3.74 -5.65
C GLN A 58 -0.55 2.23 -5.36
N TRP A 59 -0.99 1.85 -4.16
CA TRP A 59 -1.21 0.46 -3.76
C TRP A 59 -2.70 0.22 -3.57
N ILE A 60 -3.27 -0.73 -4.32
CA ILE A 60 -4.68 -1.14 -4.19
C ILE A 60 -4.71 -2.50 -3.53
N ILE A 61 -5.36 -2.60 -2.37
CA ILE A 61 -5.55 -3.86 -1.65
C ILE A 61 -7.02 -4.25 -1.76
N ASN A 62 -7.32 -5.22 -2.62
CA ASN A 62 -8.64 -5.80 -2.73
C ASN A 62 -8.78 -6.90 -1.67
N ALA A 63 -9.77 -6.79 -0.80
CA ALA A 63 -9.99 -7.74 0.29
C ALA A 63 -11.40 -8.31 0.23
N GLU A 64 -11.52 -9.61 -0.04
CA GLU A 64 -12.77 -10.37 0.12
C GLU A 64 -12.80 -11.01 1.50
N ILE A 65 -13.76 -10.64 2.35
CA ILE A 65 -13.91 -11.24 3.68
C ILE A 65 -14.84 -12.46 3.58
N ARG A 66 -14.32 -13.62 4.00
CA ARG A 66 -15.07 -14.88 4.12
C ARG A 66 -15.11 -15.37 5.56
N GLN A 67 -16.03 -16.28 5.83
CA GLN A 67 -16.12 -17.03 7.09
C GLN A 67 -16.03 -18.53 6.75
N PRO A 68 -14.81 -19.13 6.72
CA PRO A 68 -14.63 -20.53 6.35
C PRO A 68 -15.30 -21.46 7.37
N SER A 69 -15.84 -22.59 6.91
CA SER A 69 -16.34 -23.62 7.82
C SER A 69 -15.19 -24.27 8.60
N GLU A 70 -15.48 -24.87 9.75
CA GLU A 70 -14.44 -25.52 10.57
C GLU A 70 -13.70 -26.64 9.83
N ARG A 71 -14.39 -27.33 8.91
CA ARG A 71 -13.79 -28.37 8.05
C ARG A 71 -12.78 -27.80 7.04
N GLU A 72 -12.99 -26.56 6.60
CA GLU A 72 -12.16 -25.89 5.60
C GLU A 72 -11.07 -25.02 6.24
N ARG A 73 -11.22 -24.63 7.51
CA ARG A 73 -10.40 -23.62 8.20
C ARG A 73 -8.90 -23.90 8.13
N GLN A 74 -8.46 -25.16 8.23
CA GLN A 74 -7.03 -25.50 8.11
C GLN A 74 -6.48 -25.25 6.70
N LYS A 75 -7.22 -25.64 5.66
CA LYS A 75 -6.82 -25.36 4.27
C LYS A 75 -6.86 -23.85 3.98
N PHE A 76 -7.94 -23.19 4.38
CA PHE A 76 -8.11 -21.75 4.21
C PHE A 76 -6.94 -20.96 4.83
N ASN A 77 -6.53 -21.30 6.06
CA ASN A 77 -5.41 -20.63 6.73
C ASN A 77 -4.08 -20.86 6.01
N SER A 78 -3.85 -22.04 5.43
CA SER A 78 -2.66 -22.34 4.63
C SER A 78 -2.66 -21.54 3.31
N ASP A 79 -3.80 -21.46 2.63
CA ASP A 79 -3.95 -20.70 1.39
C ASP A 79 -3.78 -19.18 1.64
N LEU A 80 -4.34 -18.66 2.74
CA LEU A 80 -4.16 -17.28 3.18
C LEU A 80 -2.69 -16.97 3.55
N ALA A 81 -2.02 -17.86 4.28
CA ALA A 81 -0.59 -17.70 4.59
C ALA A 81 0.28 -17.70 3.31
N SER A 82 -0.03 -18.56 2.34
CA SER A 82 0.63 -18.56 1.02
C SER A 82 0.38 -17.25 0.26
N THR A 83 -0.86 -16.77 0.26
CA THR A 83 -1.25 -15.53 -0.42
C THR A 83 -0.57 -14.32 0.20
N LEU A 84 -0.60 -14.17 1.54
CA LEU A 84 0.13 -13.13 2.26
C LEU A 84 1.63 -13.17 1.95
N THR A 85 2.25 -14.35 1.96
CA THR A 85 3.67 -14.51 1.62
C THR A 85 3.97 -14.00 0.20
N LYS A 86 3.14 -14.36 -0.79
CA LYS A 86 3.26 -13.88 -2.17
C LYS A 86 3.05 -12.37 -2.26
N SER A 87 2.06 -11.81 -1.56
CA SER A 87 1.81 -10.36 -1.52
C SER A 87 3.03 -9.59 -1.00
N LEU A 88 3.64 -10.06 0.09
CA LEU A 88 4.86 -9.48 0.67
C LEU A 88 6.06 -9.60 -0.27
N GLN A 89 6.20 -10.73 -0.97
CA GLN A 89 7.23 -10.91 -2.00
C GLN A 89 7.02 -9.94 -3.18
N THR A 90 5.78 -9.79 -3.67
CA THR A 90 5.44 -8.81 -4.73
C THR A 90 5.77 -7.38 -4.30
N MET A 91 5.44 -6.99 -3.06
CA MET A 91 5.84 -5.68 -2.52
C MET A 91 7.34 -5.49 -2.53
N LEU A 92 8.09 -6.43 -1.96
CA LEU A 92 9.55 -6.35 -1.82
C LEU A 92 10.23 -6.30 -3.20
N MET A 93 9.80 -7.17 -4.12
CA MET A 93 10.31 -7.20 -5.49
C MET A 93 10.01 -5.91 -6.23
N HIS A 94 8.81 -5.34 -6.08
CA HIS A 94 8.51 -4.04 -6.68
C HIS A 94 9.37 -2.93 -6.04
N ALA A 95 9.36 -2.82 -4.72
CA ALA A 95 9.98 -1.72 -3.98
C ALA A 95 11.51 -1.66 -4.17
N SER A 96 12.16 -2.82 -4.27
CA SER A 96 13.61 -2.94 -4.52
C SER A 96 13.99 -2.86 -6.01
N SER A 97 13.04 -3.00 -6.95
CA SER A 97 13.31 -2.92 -8.38
C SER A 97 13.77 -1.54 -8.82
N GLU A 98 14.57 -1.46 -9.90
CA GLU A 98 15.01 -0.18 -10.46
C GLU A 98 13.84 0.76 -10.78
N ARG A 99 12.75 0.22 -11.34
CA ARG A 99 11.52 0.96 -11.61
C ARG A 99 10.86 1.47 -10.33
N GLY A 100 10.77 0.62 -9.31
CA GLY A 100 10.17 0.98 -8.02
C GLY A 100 11.03 1.92 -7.17
N ARG A 101 12.34 2.02 -7.42
CA ARG A 101 13.25 2.99 -6.79
C ARG A 101 13.27 4.33 -7.54
N SER A 102 13.31 4.30 -8.88
CA SER A 102 13.31 5.51 -9.72
C SER A 102 11.96 6.24 -9.75
N ALA A 103 10.86 5.54 -9.44
CA ALA A 103 9.54 6.17 -9.26
C ALA A 103 9.40 6.97 -7.97
N VAL A 104 10.26 6.74 -6.97
CA VAL A 104 10.24 7.49 -5.71
C VAL A 104 10.75 8.91 -6.01
N PRO A 105 9.93 9.99 -5.93
CA PRO A 105 10.47 11.32 -5.67
C PRO A 105 11.01 11.26 -4.24
N LEU A 106 12.02 12.03 -3.86
CA LEU A 106 12.67 11.73 -2.58
C LEU A 106 12.97 12.98 -1.74
N ILE A 107 13.31 12.74 -0.47
CA ILE A 107 13.28 13.68 0.66
C ILE A 107 14.02 15.00 0.43
N THR A 108 13.35 16.15 0.60
CA THR A 108 14.00 17.47 0.83
C THR A 108 14.16 17.84 2.30
N ASN A 109 13.25 17.38 3.16
CA ASN A 109 13.23 17.69 4.59
C ASN A 109 13.13 16.38 5.39
N ALA A 110 14.12 16.12 6.25
CA ALA A 110 14.24 14.89 7.04
C ALA A 110 13.80 15.06 8.51
N GLN A 111 13.07 16.14 8.84
CA GLN A 111 12.61 16.43 10.20
C GLN A 111 11.33 15.67 10.61
N SER A 112 10.64 15.03 9.66
CA SER A 112 9.39 14.29 9.86
C SER A 112 9.60 12.78 9.92
N ILE A 113 8.67 12.07 10.59
CA ILE A 113 8.66 10.59 10.70
C ILE A 113 8.39 9.91 9.34
N SER A 114 7.69 10.60 8.42
CA SER A 114 7.52 10.20 7.03
C SER A 114 7.94 11.34 6.10
N PRO A 115 8.71 11.08 5.03
CA PRO A 115 9.09 12.11 4.07
C PRO A 115 8.08 12.34 2.96
N PHE A 116 6.99 11.56 2.90
CA PHE A 116 5.94 11.69 1.89
C PHE A 116 4.57 11.85 2.54
N PRO A 117 3.67 12.65 1.94
CA PRO A 117 2.25 12.57 2.21
C PRO A 117 1.73 11.15 1.93
N ILE A 118 0.93 10.62 2.85
CA ILE A 118 0.27 9.31 2.71
C ILE A 118 -1.23 9.55 2.82
N LYS A 119 -1.97 9.19 1.78
CA LYS A 119 -3.44 9.10 1.80
C LYS A 119 -3.82 7.62 1.78
N ILE A 120 -4.61 7.20 2.76
CA ILE A 120 -5.27 5.89 2.78
C ILE A 120 -6.76 6.15 2.59
N THR A 121 -7.37 5.45 1.64
CA THR A 121 -8.79 5.53 1.35
C THR A 121 -9.37 4.12 1.37
N VAL A 122 -10.49 3.92 2.07
CA VAL A 122 -11.15 2.62 2.23
C VAL A 122 -12.45 2.62 1.45
N LYS A 123 -12.67 1.61 0.62
CA LYS A 123 -13.91 1.42 -0.14
C LYS A 123 -14.57 0.08 0.17
N VAL A 124 -15.87 0.09 0.42
CA VAL A 124 -16.70 -1.10 0.66
C VAL A 124 -17.82 -1.10 -0.39
N GLY A 125 -17.88 -2.15 -1.21
CA GLY A 125 -18.84 -2.21 -2.32
C GLY A 125 -18.69 -1.08 -3.35
N GLY A 126 -17.48 -0.50 -3.48
CA GLY A 126 -17.20 0.66 -4.33
C GLY A 126 -17.46 2.03 -3.69
N VAL A 127 -18.14 2.08 -2.54
CA VAL A 127 -18.42 3.32 -1.79
C VAL A 127 -17.27 3.63 -0.84
N GLU A 128 -16.81 4.88 -0.83
CA GLU A 128 -15.78 5.39 0.09
C GLU A 128 -16.35 5.52 1.51
N VAL A 129 -15.66 4.94 2.50
CA VAL A 129 -16.14 4.87 3.90
C VAL A 129 -15.17 5.50 4.91
N ALA A 130 -13.92 5.76 4.51
CA ALA A 130 -12.88 6.47 5.25
C ALA A 130 -11.79 6.96 4.29
#